data_AF-A0A2V6KKU7-F1
#
_entry.id   AF-A0A2V6KKU7-F1
#
_cell.length_a   1.000
_cell.length_b   1.000
_cell.length_c   1.000
_cell.angle_alpha   90.00
_cell.angle_beta   90.00
_cell.angle_gamma   90.00
#
_symmetry.space_group_name_H-M   'P 1'
#
loop_
_entity.id
_entity.type
_entity.pdbx_description
1 polymer ?
#
loop_
_entity_poly.entity_id
_entity_poly.type
_entity_poly.pdbx_seq_one_letter_code
_entity_poly.pdbx_strand_id
1 'polypeptide(L)'
;MKRIFIGLTVAGLATMLVAVSARGGSMAFDDKGNLFVADRDSGSILKFTSDGKRSTFASRLAPENLAFDRSGNLFVWDGNAILKFTPDGERSTFASGLALKLGTWLLIAPAIFL
;
A
#
# COMPACT_ATOMS: atom_id res chain seq x y z
N MET A 1 31.57 -18.24 18.88
CA MET A 1 31.39 -16.84 18.40
C MET A 1 29.97 -16.68 17.90
N LYS A 2 29.17 -15.82 18.54
CA LYS A 2 27.74 -15.61 18.25
C LYS A 2 27.62 -14.74 16.99
N ARG A 3 27.08 -15.28 15.90
CA ARG A 3 26.80 -14.53 14.67
C ARG A 3 25.41 -13.92 14.78
N ILE A 4 25.32 -12.61 14.91
CA ILE A 4 24.06 -11.86 14.94
C ILE A 4 23.67 -11.59 13.47
N PHE A 5 22.56 -12.16 13.02
CA PHE A 5 22.00 -11.88 11.70
C PHE A 5 21.25 -10.54 11.74
N ILE A 6 21.80 -9.49 11.14
CA ILE A 6 21.03 -8.29 10.76
C ILE A 6 20.37 -8.60 9.43
N GLY A 7 19.19 -9.21 9.49
CA GLY A 7 18.44 -9.63 8.31
C GLY A 7 16.97 -9.73 8.61
N LEU A 8 16.33 -8.62 9.00
CA LEU A 8 14.89 -8.63 9.28
C LEU A 8 14.21 -7.26 9.09
N THR A 9 14.31 -6.64 7.91
CA THR A 9 13.29 -5.65 7.47
C THR A 9 13.25 -5.43 5.96
N VAL A 10 13.63 -6.42 5.14
CA VAL A 10 13.38 -6.38 3.69
C VAL A 10 12.46 -7.52 3.25
N ALA A 11 12.41 -8.63 3.99
CA ALA A 11 11.55 -9.76 3.65
C ALA A 11 10.04 -9.45 3.78
N GLY A 12 9.63 -8.60 4.74
CA GLY A 12 8.22 -8.24 4.93
C GLY A 12 7.66 -7.27 3.89
N LEU A 13 8.49 -6.33 3.42
CA LEU A 13 8.15 -5.45 2.29
C LEU A 13 8.22 -6.22 0.96
N ALA A 14 9.16 -7.15 0.83
CA ALA A 14 9.30 -7.98 -0.36
C ALA A 14 8.17 -9.01 -0.52
N THR A 15 7.60 -9.58 0.57
CA THR A 15 6.45 -10.49 0.45
C THR A 15 5.15 -9.78 0.11
N MET A 16 4.95 -8.52 0.53
CA MET A 16 3.84 -7.69 0.02
C MET A 16 4.02 -7.30 -1.45
N LEU A 17 5.25 -7.31 -1.97
CA LEU A 17 5.54 -7.04 -3.38
C LEU A 17 5.23 -8.24 -4.31
N VAL A 18 4.90 -9.42 -3.77
CA VAL A 18 4.65 -10.63 -4.59
C VAL A 18 3.17 -10.77 -5.03
N ALA A 19 2.27 -9.87 -4.63
CA ALA A 19 0.95 -9.76 -5.27
C ALA A 19 1.00 -8.87 -6.52
N VAL A 20 2.02 -9.02 -7.37
CA VAL A 20 1.95 -8.57 -8.76
C VAL A 20 1.28 -9.70 -9.55
N SER A 21 -0.04 -9.62 -9.67
CA SER A 21 -0.79 -10.46 -10.62
C SER A 21 -1.59 -9.54 -11.55
N ALA A 22 -0.92 -9.20 -12.64
CA ALA A 22 -1.43 -8.62 -13.88
C ALA A 22 -2.07 -7.21 -13.80
N ARG A 23 -1.25 -6.22 -14.21
CA ARG A 23 -1.59 -4.82 -14.57
C ARG A 23 -1.68 -3.89 -13.36
N GLY A 24 -0.81 -2.89 -13.29
CA GLY A 24 -0.86 -1.79 -12.32
C GLY A 24 -2.11 -0.92 -12.52
N GLY A 25 -3.26 -1.44 -12.11
CA GLY A 25 -4.54 -0.79 -12.25
C GLY A 25 -4.90 -0.02 -11.00
N SER A 26 -5.66 1.05 -11.19
CA SER A 26 -6.51 1.69 -10.19
C SER A 26 -7.58 0.73 -9.64
N MET A 27 -7.35 -0.59 -9.57
CA MET A 27 -8.36 -1.59 -9.24
C MET A 27 -7.77 -2.85 -8.59
N ALA A 28 -8.50 -3.49 -7.67
CA ALA A 28 -8.14 -4.75 -7.03
C ALA A 28 -9.38 -5.57 -6.63
N PHE A 29 -9.28 -6.88 -6.53
CA PHE A 29 -10.35 -7.76 -6.03
C PHE A 29 -10.04 -8.24 -4.61
N ASP A 30 -11.06 -8.30 -3.75
CA ASP A 30 -10.96 -9.00 -2.47
C ASP A 30 -11.20 -10.52 -2.62
N ASP A 31 -10.91 -11.30 -1.59
CA ASP A 31 -11.10 -12.77 -1.60
C ASP A 31 -12.57 -13.20 -1.74
N LYS A 32 -13.52 -12.26 -1.60
CA LYS A 32 -14.96 -12.49 -1.80
C LYS A 32 -15.39 -12.16 -3.24
N GLY A 33 -14.47 -11.74 -4.10
CA GLY A 33 -14.72 -11.37 -5.49
C GLY A 33 -15.32 -9.97 -5.67
N ASN A 34 -15.28 -9.11 -4.65
CA ASN A 34 -15.69 -7.71 -4.81
C ASN A 34 -14.57 -6.91 -5.48
N LEU A 35 -14.92 -6.06 -6.43
CA LEU A 35 -14.00 -5.16 -7.10
C LEU A 35 -13.89 -3.84 -6.35
N PHE A 36 -12.67 -3.40 -6.11
CA PHE A 36 -12.35 -2.09 -5.56
C PHE A 36 -11.68 -1.26 -6.64
N VAL A 37 -12.07 0.00 -6.78
CA VAL A 37 -11.57 0.92 -7.81
C VAL A 37 -11.12 2.23 -7.15
N ALA A 38 -9.89 2.62 -7.39
CA ALA A 38 -9.34 3.92 -7.08
C ALA A 38 -9.88 4.94 -8.08
N ASP A 39 -10.79 5.79 -7.61
CA ASP A 39 -11.34 6.91 -8.33
C ASP A 39 -10.63 8.18 -7.85
N ARG A 40 -9.54 8.52 -8.54
CA ARG A 40 -8.70 9.67 -8.20
C ARG A 40 -9.44 11.00 -8.39
N ASP A 41 -10.34 11.07 -9.36
CA ASP A 41 -11.10 12.29 -9.68
C ASP A 41 -12.11 12.60 -8.57
N SER A 42 -12.78 11.59 -8.00
CA SER A 42 -13.65 11.76 -6.83
C SER A 42 -12.92 11.65 -5.48
N GLY A 43 -11.61 11.39 -5.50
CA GLY A 43 -10.79 11.21 -4.29
C GLY A 43 -11.26 10.06 -3.40
N SER A 44 -11.75 8.97 -4.01
CA SER A 44 -12.44 7.89 -3.33
C SER A 44 -12.04 6.50 -3.84
N ILE A 45 -12.29 5.49 -3.00
CA ILE A 45 -12.23 4.09 -3.39
C ILE A 45 -13.67 3.60 -3.50
N LEU A 46 -14.07 3.18 -4.70
CA LEU A 46 -15.36 2.58 -4.96
C LEU A 46 -15.27 1.08 -4.73
N LYS A 47 -16.34 0.48 -4.22
CA LYS A 47 -16.52 -0.97 -4.11
C LYS A 47 -17.70 -1.40 -4.98
N PHE A 48 -17.51 -2.47 -5.72
CA PHE A 48 -18.54 -3.16 -6.48
C PHE A 48 -18.61 -4.58 -5.99
N THR A 49 -19.80 -5.00 -5.58
CA THR A 49 -20.06 -6.41 -5.26
C THR A 49 -20.10 -7.27 -6.52
N SER A 50 -20.06 -8.59 -6.36
CA SER A 50 -20.09 -9.53 -7.49
C SER A 50 -21.38 -9.47 -8.32
N ASP A 51 -22.48 -8.97 -7.76
CA ASP A 51 -23.73 -8.65 -8.44
C ASP A 51 -23.77 -7.22 -9.03
N GLY A 52 -22.65 -6.48 -8.96
CA GLY A 52 -22.48 -5.16 -9.57
C GLY A 52 -22.96 -3.97 -8.74
N LYS A 53 -23.41 -4.16 -7.50
CA LYS A 53 -23.84 -3.04 -6.63
C LYS A 53 -22.65 -2.18 -6.22
N ARG A 54 -22.73 -0.88 -6.54
CA ARG A 54 -21.72 0.13 -6.21
C ARG A 54 -21.94 0.73 -4.81
N SER A 55 -20.86 0.91 -4.06
CA SER A 55 -20.79 1.76 -2.87
C SER A 55 -19.44 2.47 -2.77
N THR A 56 -19.34 3.48 -1.90
CA THR A 56 -18.04 4.07 -1.54
C THR A 56 -17.44 3.32 -0.36
N PHE A 57 -16.21 2.85 -0.49
CA PHE A 57 -15.46 2.18 0.57
C PHE A 57 -14.71 3.19 1.45
N ALA A 58 -13.98 4.10 0.82
CA ALA A 58 -13.23 5.16 1.49
C ALA A 58 -13.24 6.44 0.64
N SER A 59 -13.03 7.59 1.28
CA SER A 59 -13.01 8.90 0.64
C SER A 59 -11.93 9.79 1.25
N ARG A 60 -11.72 10.98 0.66
CA ARG A 60 -10.70 11.97 1.08
C ARG A 60 -9.27 11.41 0.96
N LEU A 61 -8.99 10.84 -0.20
CA LEU A 61 -7.73 10.23 -0.59
C LEU A 61 -7.36 10.71 -2.00
N ALA A 62 -6.12 10.53 -2.42
CA ALA A 62 -5.75 10.57 -3.83
C ALA A 62 -5.30 9.17 -4.28
N PRO A 63 -6.24 8.19 -4.31
CA PRO A 63 -5.87 6.80 -4.50
C PRO A 63 -5.41 6.57 -5.94
N GLU A 64 -4.29 5.87 -6.08
CA GLU A 64 -3.71 5.55 -7.40
C GLU A 64 -3.55 4.05 -7.60
N ASN A 65 -3.06 3.33 -6.58
CA ASN A 65 -2.87 1.88 -6.63
C ASN A 65 -3.49 1.19 -5.41
N LEU A 66 -4.06 0.02 -5.64
CA LEU A 66 -4.76 -0.80 -4.66
C LEU A 66 -4.18 -2.22 -4.65
N ALA A 67 -4.04 -2.83 -3.49
CA ALA A 67 -3.66 -4.24 -3.36
C ALA A 67 -4.21 -4.85 -2.06
N PHE A 68 -4.67 -6.10 -2.12
CA PHE A 68 -5.07 -6.85 -0.93
C PHE A 68 -3.95 -7.77 -0.46
N ASP A 69 -3.80 -7.91 0.86
CA ASP A 69 -3.06 -9.04 1.45
C ASP A 69 -3.97 -10.25 1.71
N ARG A 70 -3.37 -11.39 2.06
CA ARG A 70 -4.10 -12.63 2.36
C ARG A 70 -4.97 -12.58 3.63
N SER A 71 -4.82 -11.54 4.43
CA SER A 71 -5.65 -11.30 5.61
C SER A 71 -6.83 -10.37 5.30
N GLY A 72 -7.00 -9.98 4.03
CA GLY A 72 -8.07 -9.09 3.58
C GLY A 72 -7.81 -7.61 3.86
N ASN A 73 -6.58 -7.22 4.22
CA ASN A 73 -6.26 -5.80 4.37
C ASN A 73 -6.04 -5.16 2.99
N LEU A 74 -6.60 -3.97 2.77
CA LEU A 74 -6.39 -3.18 1.56
C LEU A 74 -5.24 -2.19 1.77
N PHE A 75 -4.24 -2.24 0.90
CA PHE A 75 -3.16 -1.27 0.81
C PHE A 75 -3.42 -0.31 -0.34
N VAL A 76 -3.21 0.98 -0.08
CA VAL A 76 -3.53 2.06 -1.01
C VAL A 76 -2.34 3.00 -1.11
N TRP A 77 -1.83 3.20 -2.31
CA TRP A 77 -0.97 4.35 -2.58
C TRP A 77 -1.84 5.59 -2.78
N ASP A 78 -1.69 6.60 -1.92
CA ASP A 78 -2.47 7.84 -1.94
C ASP A 78 -1.74 9.05 -2.55
N GLY A 79 -0.63 8.82 -3.24
CA GLY A 79 0.25 9.87 -3.78
C GLY A 79 1.30 10.39 -2.80
N ASN A 80 1.17 10.13 -1.50
CA ASN A 80 2.14 10.55 -0.47
C ASN A 80 2.55 9.41 0.47
N ALA A 81 1.62 8.51 0.77
CA ALA A 81 1.80 7.40 1.69
C ALA A 81 1.14 6.12 1.18
N ILE A 82 1.60 5.00 1.74
CA ILE A 82 0.86 3.74 1.70
C ILE A 82 -0.05 3.71 2.91
N LEU A 83 -1.35 3.73 2.66
CA LEU A 83 -2.38 3.53 3.67
C LEU A 83 -2.76 2.06 3.74
N LYS A 84 -3.19 1.63 4.91
CA LYS A 84 -3.76 0.31 5.16
C LYS A 84 -5.18 0.45 5.69
N PHE A 85 -6.09 -0.32 5.14
CA PHE A 85 -7.44 -0.51 5.64
C PHE A 85 -7.59 -1.96 6.11
N THR A 86 -8.06 -2.16 7.34
CA THR A 86 -8.42 -3.50 7.83
C THR A 86 -9.70 -4.00 7.16
N PRO A 87 -10.02 -5.31 7.24
CA PRO A 87 -11.32 -5.84 6.78
C PRO A 87 -12.53 -5.13 7.40
N ASP A 88 -12.37 -4.59 8.62
CA ASP A 88 -13.40 -3.83 9.33
C ASP A 88 -13.44 -2.35 8.92
N GLY A 89 -12.57 -1.92 8.01
CA GLY A 89 -12.53 -0.57 7.45
C GLY A 89 -11.68 0.43 8.25
N GLU A 90 -10.95 -0.02 9.27
CA GLU A 90 -10.07 0.86 10.05
C GLU A 90 -8.87 1.30 9.20
N ARG A 91 -8.67 2.61 9.09
CA ARG A 91 -7.59 3.22 8.32
C ARG A 91 -6.38 3.51 9.20
N SER A 92 -5.19 3.15 8.72
CA SER A 92 -3.90 3.54 9.30
C SER A 92 -2.87 3.87 8.21
N THR A 93 -1.78 4.55 8.57
CA THR A 93 -0.63 4.74 7.68
C THR A 93 0.31 3.55 7.85
N PHE A 94 0.57 2.83 6.77
CA PHE A 94 1.52 1.72 6.76
C PHE A 94 2.96 2.19 6.50
N ALA A 95 3.13 3.10 5.54
CA ALA A 95 4.42 3.70 5.21
C ALA A 95 4.25 5.10 4.64
N SER A 96 5.21 5.99 4.89
CA SER A 96 5.24 7.36 4.36
C SER A 96 6.68 7.80 4.09
N GLY A 97 6.86 8.97 3.46
CA GLY A 97 8.21 9.47 3.11
C GLY A 97 8.85 8.75 1.92
N LEU A 98 8.03 8.10 1.08
CA LEU A 98 8.46 7.31 -0.07
C LEU A 98 8.67 8.14 -1.34
N ALA A 99 8.23 9.40 -1.35
CA ALA A 99 8.56 10.34 -2.41
C ALA A 99 10.08 10.57 -2.39
N LEU A 100 10.77 10.19 -3.47
CA LEU A 100 12.19 10.49 -3.66
C LEU A 100 12.38 11.99 -3.41
N LYS A 101 13.04 12.36 -2.31
CA LYS A 101 13.62 13.69 -2.19
C LYS A 101 14.67 13.83 -3.28
N LEU A 102 14.25 14.27 -4.46
CA LEU A 102 15.14 14.79 -5.51
C LEU A 102 15.73 16.11 -4.97
N GLY A 103 16.67 15.99 -4.03
CA GLY A 103 17.20 17.13 -3.27
C GLY A 103 18.11 16.79 -2.10
N THR A 104 18.22 15.52 -1.69
CA THR A 104 19.30 15.09 -0.78
C THR A 104 20.40 14.39 -1.56
N TRP A 105 20.96 15.09 -2.55
CA TRP A 105 22.37 14.91 -2.85
C TRP A 105 23.12 15.42 -1.61
N LEU A 106 23.95 14.60 -0.97
CA LEU A 106 24.53 14.83 0.37
C LEU A 106 23.51 14.71 1.52
N LEU A 107 23.45 13.54 2.16
CA LEU A 107 23.49 13.32 3.62
C LEU A 107 23.15 11.85 3.95
N ILE A 108 24.01 10.94 3.48
CA ILE A 108 24.34 9.74 4.25
C ILE A 108 25.83 9.49 4.03
N ALA A 109 26.62 10.33 4.70
CA ALA A 109 28.05 10.16 4.88
C ALA A 109 28.36 10.48 6.36
N PRO A 110 29.50 10.04 6.90
CA PRO A 110 29.61 8.85 7.75
C PRO A 110 30.10 9.23 9.16
N ALA A 111 29.51 8.69 10.23
CA ALA A 111 30.16 8.71 11.55
C ALA A 111 29.48 7.75 12.53
N ILE A 112 29.82 6.47 12.44
CA ILE A 112 30.34 5.80 13.63
C ILE A 112 31.78 5.46 13.26
N PHE A 113 32.70 6.35 13.62
CA PHE A 113 34.14 6.09 13.62
C PHE A 113 34.53 5.64 15.03
N LEU A 114 35.32 4.56 15.07
CA LEU A 114 36.02 3.92 16.21
C LEU A 114 35.21 2.97 17.09
#